data_AF-A0A4R8GAS9-F1
#
_entry.id   AF-A0A4R8GAS9-F1
#
_cell.length_a   1.000
_cell.length_b   1.000
_cell.length_c   1.000
_cell.angle_alpha   90.00
_cell.angle_beta   90.00
_cell.angle_gamma   90.00
#
_symmetry.space_group_name_H-M   'P 1'
#
loop_
_entity.id
_entity.type
_entity.pdbx_description
1 polymer ?
#
loop_
_entity_poly.entity_id
_entity_poly.type
_entity_poly.pdbx_seq_one_letter_code
_entity_poly.pdbx_strand_id
1 'polypeptide(L)'
;MPVLYEYRVLPAPERGRRVRGAKGPAERFAHALEQAMNEMAAEGWEYVRAESLPSEERQGLFSGSSRTVRNVLVFRRPRDTGAGQDAEDAAFRHGSPEEIATAAASIHALPDRTYPPLGAPSRAPVPRPDRPLGGARPWNDED
;
A
#
# COMPACT_ATOMS: atom_id res chain seq x y z
N MET A 1 -14.53 4.47 14.02
CA MET A 1 -13.55 4.38 12.92
C MET A 1 -12.22 4.92 13.42
N PRO A 2 -11.13 4.13 13.49
CA PRO A 2 -9.81 4.69 13.72
C PRO A 2 -9.43 5.60 12.54
N VAL A 3 -8.85 6.76 12.83
CA VAL A 3 -8.36 7.66 11.78
C VAL A 3 -7.15 7.01 11.10
N LEU A 4 -7.24 6.78 9.80
CA LEU A 4 -6.10 6.32 9.00
C LEU A 4 -5.22 7.52 8.66
N TYR A 5 -3.90 7.36 8.76
CA TYR A 5 -2.93 8.42 8.44
C TYR A 5 -2.13 8.07 7.20
N GLU A 6 -1.90 9.07 6.36
CA GLU A 6 -0.85 9.07 5.35
C GLU A 6 0.42 9.65 6.01
N TYR A 7 1.59 9.09 5.68
CA TYR A 7 2.88 9.58 6.17
C TYR A 7 3.75 10.03 5.01
N ARG A 8 4.50 11.11 5.23
CA ARG A 8 5.51 11.60 4.30
C ARG A 8 6.81 11.86 5.03
N VAL A 9 7.90 11.42 4.42
CA VAL A 9 9.25 11.54 4.99
C VAL A 9 10.09 12.37 4.03
N LEU A 10 10.71 13.42 4.56
CA LEU A 10 11.59 14.30 3.80
C LEU A 10 13.01 14.23 4.38
N PRO A 11 14.07 14.34 3.56
CA PRO A 11 15.41 14.54 4.10
C PRO A 11 15.47 15.85 4.88
N ALA A 12 16.08 15.83 6.07
CA ALA A 12 16.28 17.05 6.83
C ALA A 12 17.31 17.95 6.11
N PRO A 13 17.11 19.27 6.09
CA PRO A 13 18.11 20.18 5.52
C PRO A 13 19.46 20.00 6.20
N GLU A 14 20.53 19.75 5.43
CA GLU A 14 21.89 19.62 5.98
C GLU A 14 22.62 20.96 6.04
N ARG A 15 22.24 21.91 5.18
CA ARG A 15 22.87 23.23 5.07
C ARG A 15 21.82 24.30 4.87
N GLY A 16 22.06 25.44 5.52
CA GLY A 16 21.21 26.62 5.37
C GLY A 16 21.35 27.29 4.01
N ARG A 17 20.22 27.68 3.41
CA ARG A 17 20.20 28.48 2.17
C ARG A 17 20.54 29.94 2.49
N ARG A 18 21.34 30.59 1.65
CA ARG A 18 21.66 32.03 1.83
C ARG A 18 20.42 32.86 1.52
N VAL A 19 19.94 33.59 2.52
CA VAL A 19 18.76 34.45 2.43
C VAL A 19 19.06 35.83 2.99
N ARG A 20 18.36 36.84 2.46
CA ARG A 20 18.54 38.24 2.87
C ARG A 20 18.10 38.38 4.33
N GLY A 21 18.99 38.87 5.19
CA GLY A 21 18.73 39.04 6.62
C GLY A 21 19.33 37.97 7.52
N ALA A 22 19.69 36.79 7.00
CA ALA A 22 20.43 35.78 7.75
C ALA A 22 21.94 36.09 7.75
N LYS A 23 22.44 36.52 8.90
CA LYS A 23 23.83 36.91 9.17
C LYS A 23 24.73 35.71 9.45
N GLY A 24 24.20 34.57 9.91
CA GLY A 24 25.01 33.41 10.33
C GLY A 24 24.65 32.05 9.68
N PRO A 25 25.54 31.03 9.74
CA PRO A 25 25.22 29.66 9.32
C PRO A 25 24.03 29.05 10.07
N ALA A 26 23.92 29.30 11.38
CA ALA A 26 22.82 28.83 12.21
C ALA A 26 21.48 29.43 11.76
N GLU A 27 21.43 30.74 11.51
CA GLU A 27 20.22 31.42 11.03
C GLU A 27 19.79 30.92 9.65
N ARG A 28 20.74 30.70 8.74
CA ARG A 28 20.44 30.11 7.42
C ARG A 28 19.88 28.69 7.55
N PHE A 29 20.41 27.89 8.48
CA PHE A 29 19.93 26.54 8.74
C PHE A 29 18.51 26.56 9.31
N ALA A 30 18.27 27.40 10.33
CA ALA A 30 16.96 27.58 10.93
C ALA A 30 15.92 28.00 9.87
N HIS A 31 16.25 28.97 9.01
CA HIS A 31 15.37 29.38 7.92
C HIS A 31 15.08 28.24 6.94
N ALA A 32 16.08 27.41 6.59
CA ALA A 32 15.86 26.28 5.69
C ALA A 32 14.94 25.21 6.32
N LEU A 33 15.10 24.95 7.61
CA LEU A 33 14.21 24.06 8.36
C LEU A 33 12.79 24.62 8.46
N GLU A 34 12.66 25.90 8.83
CA GLU A 34 11.39 26.62 8.90
C GLU A 34 10.65 26.58 7.57
N GLN A 35 11.36 26.84 6.46
CA GLN A 35 10.78 26.76 5.12
C GLN A 35 10.22 25.36 4.83
N ALA A 36 11.00 24.29 5.08
CA ALA A 36 10.55 22.92 4.85
C ALA A 36 9.32 22.56 5.70
N MET A 37 9.27 23.02 6.96
CA MET A 37 8.13 22.80 7.85
C MET A 37 6.88 23.55 7.35
N ASN A 38 7.03 24.81 6.94
CA ASN A 38 5.93 25.64 6.47
C ASN A 38 5.37 25.16 5.12
N GLU A 39 6.21 24.68 4.21
CA GLU A 39 5.78 24.05 2.94
C GLU A 39 4.88 22.84 3.21
N MET A 40 5.30 21.97 4.14
CA MET A 40 4.51 20.79 4.53
C MET A 40 3.21 21.16 5.24
N ALA A 41 3.26 22.15 6.14
CA ALA A 41 2.07 22.66 6.81
C ALA A 41 1.06 23.25 5.81
N ALA A 42 1.53 23.97 4.79
CA ALA A 42 0.68 24.54 3.73
C ALA A 42 -0.02 23.45 2.89
N GLU A 43 0.62 22.29 2.73
CA GLU A 43 0.05 21.10 2.08
C GLU A 43 -0.88 20.26 3.01
N GLY A 44 -1.10 20.72 4.25
CA GLY A 44 -1.96 20.05 5.23
C GLY A 44 -1.29 18.90 5.98
N TRP A 45 0.05 18.84 5.99
CA TRP A 45 0.80 17.85 6.75
C TRP A 45 1.15 18.35 8.16
N GLU A 46 1.00 17.47 9.14
CA GLU A 46 1.37 17.66 10.53
C GLU A 46 2.77 17.11 10.80
N TYR A 47 3.63 17.89 11.44
CA TYR A 47 4.96 17.44 11.86
C TYR A 47 4.86 16.41 13.00
N VAL A 48 5.55 15.29 12.88
CA VAL A 48 5.60 14.24 13.90
C VAL A 48 6.92 14.31 14.67
N ARG A 49 8.05 14.16 13.95
CA ARG A 49 9.39 14.10 14.55
C ARG A 49 10.50 14.17 13.52
N ALA A 50 11.73 14.37 14.00
CA ALA A 50 12.96 14.16 13.25
C ALA A 50 13.58 12.81 13.65
N GLU A 51 14.18 12.10 12.70
CA GLU A 51 14.82 10.81 12.91
C GLU A 51 16.20 10.77 12.25
N SER A 52 17.12 10.01 12.84
CA SER A 52 18.48 9.78 12.33
C SER A 52 18.67 8.28 12.11
N LEU A 53 18.61 7.84 10.85
CA LEU A 53 18.61 6.43 10.50
C LEU A 53 19.84 6.06 9.67
N PRO A 54 20.44 4.88 9.90
CA PRO A 54 21.48 4.37 9.00
C PRO A 54 20.86 3.97 7.66
N SER A 55 21.54 4.32 6.57
CA SER A 55 21.22 3.97 5.19
C SER A 55 22.41 3.24 4.57
N GLU A 56 22.16 2.14 3.87
CA GLU A 56 23.19 1.39 3.15
C GLU A 56 23.19 1.80 1.68
N GLU A 57 24.32 2.31 1.21
CA GLU A 57 24.50 2.79 -0.16
C GLU A 57 25.66 2.03 -0.82
N ARG A 58 25.48 1.55 -2.05
CA ARG A 58 26.58 0.90 -2.80
C ARG A 58 27.61 1.96 -3.21
N GLN A 59 28.86 1.79 -2.80
CA GLN A 59 29.94 2.65 -3.27
C GLN A 59 30.52 2.13 -4.60
N GLY A 60 30.07 2.68 -5.72
CA GLY A 60 30.68 2.42 -7.03
C GLY A 60 30.68 0.94 -7.47
N LEU A 61 31.39 0.65 -8.57
CA LEU A 61 31.46 -0.71 -9.14
C LEU A 61 32.43 -1.65 -8.40
N PHE A 62 33.42 -1.11 -7.68
CA PHE A 62 34.50 -1.90 -7.06
C PHE A 62 34.59 -1.75 -5.53
N SER A 63 33.77 -0.87 -4.91
CA SER A 63 33.73 -0.70 -3.46
C SER A 63 32.43 -1.29 -2.89
N GLY A 64 32.49 -1.77 -1.64
CA GLY A 64 31.38 -2.46 -0.98
C GLY A 64 30.19 -1.56 -0.67
N SER A 65 29.25 -2.04 0.15
CA SER A 65 28.23 -1.18 0.73
C SER A 65 28.85 -0.27 1.80
N SER A 66 28.49 1.01 1.79
CA SER A 66 28.81 1.96 2.85
C SER A 66 27.56 2.30 3.66
N ARG A 67 27.71 2.42 4.97
CA ARG A 67 26.63 2.78 5.88
C ARG A 67 26.72 4.27 6.22
N THR A 68 25.75 5.05 5.77
CA THR A 68 25.67 6.51 5.97
C THR A 68 24.47 6.83 6.87
N VAL A 69 24.64 7.67 7.89
CA VAL A 69 23.50 8.15 8.69
C VAL A 69 22.78 9.26 7.91
N ARG A 70 21.47 9.13 7.76
CA ARG A 70 20.59 10.10 7.11
C ARG A 70 19.61 10.67 8.13
N ASN A 71 19.51 12.00 8.16
CA ASN A 71 18.53 12.71 8.99
C ASN A 71 17.28 12.98 8.16
N VAL A 72 16.11 12.69 8.72
CA VAL A 72 14.82 12.86 8.05
C VAL A 72 13.80 13.54 8.95
N LEU A 73 12.83 14.20 8.34
CA LEU A 73 11.66 14.80 8.96
C LEU A 73 10.43 13.96 8.58
N VAL A 74 9.67 13.54 9.59
CA VAL A 74 8.48 12.70 9.43
C VAL A 74 7.24 13.55 9.65
N PHE A 75 6.32 13.50 8.69
CA PHE A 75 5.04 14.18 8.72
C PHE A 75 3.90 13.19 8.53
N ARG A 76 2.70 13.55 8.99
CA ARG A 76 1.48 12.77 8.77
C ARG A 76 0.31 13.67 8.39
N ARG A 77 -0.72 13.12 7.74
CA ARG A 77 -2.04 13.75 7.64
C ARG A 77 -3.13 12.69 7.69
N PRO A 78 -4.34 13.00 8.18
CA PRO A 78 -5.45 12.06 8.09
C PRO A 78 -5.74 11.77 6.61
N ARG A 79 -6.00 10.50 6.29
CA ARG A 79 -6.57 10.14 4.98
C ARG A 79 -8.04 10.50 5.03
N ASP A 80 -8.53 11.13 3.96
CA ASP A 80 -9.96 11.23 3.74
C ASP A 80 -10.49 9.82 3.50
N THR A 81 -10.94 9.19 4.58
CA THR A 81 -11.88 8.08 4.54
C THR A 81 -13.17 8.67 3.96
N GLY A 82 -13.24 8.73 2.63
CA GLY A 82 -14.44 9.14 1.94
C GLY A 82 -15.63 8.36 2.48
N ALA A 83 -16.80 9.00 2.52
CA ALA A 83 -18.09 8.51 2.99
C ALA A 83 -18.62 7.22 2.29
N GLY A 84 -17.75 6.39 1.71
CA GLY A 84 -18.03 5.06 1.16
C GLY A 84 -17.46 3.90 1.99
N GLN A 85 -16.62 4.14 3.01
CA GLN A 85 -16.16 3.04 3.89
C GLN A 85 -17.25 2.55 4.85
N ASP A 86 -18.31 3.33 5.10
CA ASP A 86 -19.46 2.87 5.89
C ASP A 86 -20.18 1.67 5.22
N ALA A 87 -20.06 1.49 3.91
CA ALA A 87 -20.65 0.37 3.17
C ALA A 87 -19.78 -0.90 3.19
N GLU A 88 -18.44 -0.77 3.14
CA GLU A 88 -17.54 -1.92 3.24
C GLU A 88 -17.35 -2.41 4.69
N ASP A 89 -17.29 -1.49 5.67
CA ASP A 89 -17.16 -1.85 7.09
C ASP A 89 -18.47 -2.49 7.64
N ALA A 90 -19.60 -2.25 6.96
CA ALA A 90 -20.84 -3.00 7.19
C ALA A 90 -20.79 -4.44 6.64
N ALA A 91 -20.01 -4.71 5.58
CA ALA A 91 -19.88 -6.02 4.97
C ALA A 91 -18.97 -6.98 5.77
N PHE A 92 -18.09 -6.44 6.63
CA PHE A 92 -17.22 -7.22 7.53
C PHE A 92 -17.70 -7.26 8.99
N ARG A 93 -18.92 -6.80 9.29
CA ARG A 93 -19.55 -7.16 10.56
C ARG A 93 -19.80 -8.66 10.55
N HIS A 94 -18.99 -9.41 11.30
CA HIS A 94 -19.38 -10.74 11.74
C HIS A 94 -20.74 -10.58 12.41
N GLY A 95 -21.79 -11.15 11.80
CA GLY A 95 -23.08 -11.25 12.46
C GLY A 95 -22.88 -11.84 13.85
N SER A 96 -23.71 -11.46 14.81
CA SER A 96 -23.66 -12.05 16.14
C SER A 96 -23.72 -13.58 16.03
N PRO A 97 -23.17 -14.35 16.99
CA PRO A 97 -23.28 -15.81 16.98
C PRO A 97 -24.72 -16.30 16.80
N GLU A 98 -25.71 -15.52 17.25
CA GLU A 98 -27.14 -15.79 17.13
C GLU A 98 -27.67 -15.55 15.71
N GLU A 99 -27.18 -14.53 15.01
CA GLU A 99 -27.50 -14.25 13.60
C GLU A 99 -26.92 -15.34 12.68
N ILE A 100 -25.69 -15.78 12.95
CA ILE A 100 -25.04 -16.87 12.20
C ILE A 100 -25.78 -18.20 12.44
N ALA A 101 -26.20 -18.48 13.68
CA ALA A 101 -26.97 -19.67 14.01
C ALA A 101 -28.35 -19.68 13.34
N THR A 102 -29.03 -18.52 13.29
CA THR A 102 -30.34 -18.37 12.63
C THR A 102 -30.24 -18.59 11.11
N ALA A 103 -29.20 -18.05 10.47
CA ALA A 103 -28.94 -18.26 9.05
C ALA A 103 -28.62 -19.73 8.73
N ALA A 104 -27.82 -20.40 9.56
CA ALA A 104 -27.51 -21.82 9.41
C ALA A 104 -28.76 -22.72 9.59
N ALA A 105 -29.63 -22.39 10.56
CA ALA A 105 -30.88 -23.12 10.77
C ALA A 105 -31.84 -23.02 9.57
N SER A 106 -31.86 -21.87 8.89
CA SER A 106 -32.69 -21.65 7.70
C SER A 106 -32.22 -22.46 6.48
N ILE A 107 -30.91 -22.73 6.36
CA ILE A 107 -30.37 -23.61 5.31
C ILE A 107 -30.77 -25.07 5.57
N HIS A 108 -30.82 -25.49 6.84
CA HIS A 108 -31.16 -26.87 7.22
C HIS A 108 -32.67 -27.15 7.21
N ALA A 109 -33.51 -26.11 7.12
CA ALA A 109 -34.96 -26.24 6.97
C ALA A 109 -35.42 -26.46 5.51
N LEU A 110 -34.50 -26.50 4.54
CA LEU A 110 -34.83 -26.90 3.18
C LEU A 110 -35.17 -28.39 3.16
N PRO A 111 -36.28 -28.80 2.51
CA PRO A 111 -36.60 -30.21 2.39
C PRO A 111 -35.45 -30.93 1.68
N ASP A 112 -35.15 -32.14 2.14
CA ASP A 112 -34.08 -32.98 1.63
C ASP A 112 -34.14 -32.98 0.09
N ARG A 113 -33.21 -32.25 -0.54
CA ARG A 113 -33.21 -32.10 -1.99
C ARG A 113 -32.84 -33.46 -2.54
N THR A 114 -33.86 -34.21 -2.95
CA THR A 114 -33.67 -35.45 -3.69
C THR A 114 -33.12 -35.05 -5.05
N TYR A 115 -31.80 -35.00 -5.17
CA TYR A 115 -31.16 -34.84 -6.46
C TYR A 115 -31.41 -36.12 -7.26
N PRO A 116 -31.85 -36.02 -8.53
CA PRO A 116 -31.85 -37.19 -9.39
C PRO A 116 -30.42 -37.73 -9.43
N PRO A 117 -30.22 -39.07 -9.46
CA PRO A 117 -28.88 -39.62 -9.53
C PRO A 117 -28.18 -39.01 -10.74
N LEU A 118 -27.04 -38.36 -10.50
CA LEU A 118 -26.13 -37.97 -11.56
C LEU A 118 -25.75 -39.28 -12.24
N GLY A 119 -26.30 -39.51 -13.43
CA GLY A 119 -26.16 -40.77 -14.14
C GLY A 119 -24.71 -41.24 -14.22
N ALA A 120 -24.51 -42.53 -14.48
CA ALA A 120 -23.18 -43.12 -14.52
C ALA A 120 -22.23 -42.30 -15.43
N PRO A 121 -20.96 -42.10 -15.02
CA PRO A 121 -20.01 -41.32 -15.81
C PRO A 121 -19.88 -41.92 -17.21
N SER A 122 -20.12 -41.10 -18.24
CA SER A 122 -19.97 -41.53 -19.62
C SER A 122 -18.50 -41.80 -19.93
N ARG A 123 -18.18 -43.03 -20.33
CA ARG A 123 -16.87 -43.43 -20.86
C ARG A 123 -16.73 -43.18 -22.38
N ALA A 124 -17.64 -42.41 -22.97
CA ALA A 124 -17.56 -42.10 -24.39
C ALA A 124 -16.23 -41.37 -24.69
N PRO A 125 -15.45 -41.80 -25.70
CA PRO A 125 -14.26 -41.09 -26.12
C PRO A 125 -14.64 -39.67 -26.55
N VAL A 126 -14.02 -38.66 -25.93
CA VAL A 126 -14.18 -37.28 -26.37
C VAL A 126 -13.48 -37.14 -27.72
N PRO A 127 -14.15 -36.68 -28.79
CA PRO A 127 -13.51 -36.49 -30.09
C PRO A 127 -12.37 -35.48 -29.94
N ARG A 128 -11.16 -35.87 -30.37
CA ARG A 128 -10.03 -34.93 -30.43
C ARG A 128 -10.33 -33.87 -31.49
N PRO A 129 -10.14 -32.57 -31.19
CA PRO A 129 -10.29 -31.54 -32.20
C PRO A 129 -9.23 -31.72 -33.30
N ASP A 130 -9.65 -31.69 -34.57
CA ASP A 130 -8.79 -31.91 -35.75
C ASP A 130 -7.80 -30.76 -36.01
N ARG A 131 -7.97 -29.62 -35.33
CA ARG A 131 -7.11 -28.46 -35.50
C ARG A 131 -6.03 -28.44 -34.43
N PRO A 132 -4.73 -28.44 -34.79
CA PRO A 132 -3.67 -28.23 -33.81
C PRO A 132 -3.87 -26.87 -33.14
N LEU A 133 -3.86 -26.86 -31.81
CA LEU A 133 -3.72 -25.62 -31.04
C LEU A 133 -2.40 -24.98 -31.48
N GLY A 134 -2.50 -23.83 -32.16
CA GLY A 134 -1.38 -23.23 -32.89
C GLY A 134 -0.13 -23.08 -32.02
N GLY A 135 1.04 -23.38 -32.60
CA GLY A 135 2.33 -23.17 -31.96
C GLY A 135 2.59 -21.69 -31.69
N ALA A 136 3.22 -21.41 -30.55
CA ALA A 136 3.69 -20.07 -30.21
C ALA A 136 4.65 -19.55 -31.29
N ARG A 137 4.48 -18.29 -31.71
CA ARG A 137 5.44 -17.62 -32.60
C ARG A 137 6.75 -17.43 -31.82
N PRO A 138 7.93 -17.75 -32.38
CA PRO A 138 9.20 -17.42 -31.74
C PRO A 138 9.34 -15.89 -31.65
N TRP A 139 9.86 -15.45 -30.52
CA TRP A 139 10.18 -14.06 -30.23
C TRP A 139 11.46 -13.69 -30.99
N ASN A 140 11.42 -12.65 -31.82
CA ASN A 140 12.60 -12.10 -32.49
C ASN A 140 13.13 -10.93 -31.66
N ASP A 141 14.34 -11.06 -31.16
CA ASP A 141 15.13 -10.01 -30.50
C ASP A 141 15.91 -9.20 -31.55
N GLU A 142 15.34 -8.11 -32.06
CA GLU A 142 16.11 -6.99 -32.64
C GLU A 142 15.29 -5.70 -32.49
N ASP A 143 15.63 -4.90 -31.46
CA ASP A 143 15.69 -3.42 -31.44
C ASP A 143 16.38 -2.94 -30.15
#